data_AF-A0AAW7HIA3-F1
#
_entry.id   AF-A0AAW7HIA3-F1
#
_cell.length_a   1.000
_cell.length_b   1.000
_cell.length_c   1.000
_cell.angle_alpha   90.00
_cell.angle_beta   90.00
_cell.angle_gamma   90.00
#
_symmetry.space_group_name_H-M   'P 1'
#
loop_
_entity.id
_entity.type
_entity.pdbx_description
1 polymer ?
#
loop_
_entity_poly.entity_id
_entity_poly.type
_entity_poly.pdbx_seq_one_letter_code
_entity_poly.pdbx_strand_id
1 'polypeptide(L)'
;MNNQYFPILKAKKGELEALSKLSPSVLARTTPIIELAKLGGKQLETAIKRTNTPFKEYVEKCSLAVSKATPKKQVIIDIFQWPANFTVETGEHILNYSIDQLAAQGFSDQVSTGHLTCAEIALRPTAFYKSAIP
;
A
#
# COMPACT_ATOMS: atom_id res chain seq x y z
N MET A 1 -7.25 -26.00 7.89
CA MET A 1 -6.23 -25.42 6.99
C MET A 1 -6.38 -23.91 7.02
N ASN A 2 -5.29 -23.18 7.25
CA ASN A 2 -5.30 -21.72 7.28
C ASN A 2 -5.30 -21.20 5.82
N ASN A 3 -6.49 -20.95 5.26
CA ASN A 3 -6.67 -20.57 3.84
C ASN A 3 -6.56 -19.05 3.63
N GLN A 4 -5.54 -18.45 4.24
CA GLN A 4 -5.28 -17.02 4.09
C GLN A 4 -4.73 -16.75 2.68
N TYR A 5 -5.31 -15.79 1.98
CA TYR A 5 -4.99 -15.42 0.61
C TYR A 5 -4.31 -14.03 0.59
N PHE A 6 -3.16 -13.95 -0.06
CA PHE A 6 -2.36 -12.71 -0.16
C PHE A 6 -2.14 -12.33 -1.61
N PRO A 7 -3.14 -11.76 -2.31
CA PRO A 7 -2.95 -11.31 -3.68
C PRO A 7 -1.99 -10.14 -3.72
N ILE A 8 -1.00 -10.22 -4.61
CA ILE A 8 -0.08 -9.10 -4.90
C ILE A 8 -0.69 -8.29 -6.04
N LEU A 9 -0.99 -7.02 -5.77
CA LEU A 9 -1.69 -6.13 -6.70
C LEU A 9 -0.83 -4.90 -6.98
N LYS A 10 -0.73 -4.49 -8.24
CA LYS A 10 -0.09 -3.23 -8.68
C LYS A 10 -1.03 -2.03 -8.60
N ALA A 11 -2.14 -2.17 -7.88
CA ALA A 11 -3.24 -1.22 -7.81
C ALA A 11 -3.76 -0.76 -9.19
N LYS A 12 -3.69 -1.63 -10.21
CA LYS A 12 -4.30 -1.31 -11.52
C LYS A 12 -5.82 -1.33 -11.41
N LYS A 13 -6.49 -0.54 -12.24
CA LYS A 13 -7.96 -0.46 -12.25
C LYS A 13 -8.63 -1.84 -12.29
N GLY A 14 -8.21 -2.72 -13.21
CA GLY A 14 -8.79 -4.07 -13.33
C GLY A 14 -8.52 -4.97 -12.12
N GLU A 15 -7.36 -4.83 -11.48
CA GLU A 15 -7.01 -5.60 -10.28
C GLU A 15 -7.85 -5.16 -9.07
N LEU A 16 -8.02 -3.84 -8.91
CA LEU A 16 -8.85 -3.26 -7.86
C LEU A 16 -10.34 -3.57 -8.06
N GLU A 17 -10.82 -3.58 -9.31
CA GLU A 17 -12.18 -4.02 -9.65
C GLU A 17 -12.41 -5.51 -9.37
N ALA A 18 -11.40 -6.35 -9.59
CA ALA A 18 -11.49 -7.77 -9.22
C ALA A 18 -11.54 -7.95 -7.70
N LEU A 19 -10.73 -7.18 -6.96
CA LEU A 19 -10.71 -7.19 -5.51
C LEU A 19 -12.07 -6.80 -4.91
N SER A 20 -12.73 -5.78 -5.46
CA SER A 20 -14.03 -5.31 -4.96
C SER A 20 -15.19 -6.26 -5.26
N LYS A 21 -15.01 -7.18 -6.20
CA LYS A 21 -16.00 -8.19 -6.61
C LYS A 21 -15.82 -9.55 -5.92
N LEU A 22 -14.83 -9.69 -5.03
CA LEU A 22 -14.64 -10.93 -4.28
C LEU A 22 -15.86 -11.22 -3.40
N SER A 23 -16.21 -12.50 -3.28
CA SER A 23 -17.27 -12.90 -2.35
C SER A 23 -16.87 -12.59 -0.90
N PRO A 24 -17.82 -12.34 0.00
CA PRO A 24 -17.52 -12.04 1.40
C PRO A 24 -16.67 -13.11 2.09
N SER A 25 -16.90 -14.39 1.77
CA SER A 25 -16.15 -15.51 2.34
C SER A 25 -14.69 -15.59 1.88
N VAL A 26 -14.39 -15.15 0.65
CA VAL A 26 -13.03 -15.02 0.15
C VAL A 26 -12.39 -13.78 0.74
N LEU A 27 -13.07 -12.62 0.68
CA LEU A 27 -12.57 -11.36 1.18
C LEU A 27 -12.18 -11.41 2.67
N ALA A 28 -12.94 -12.12 3.50
CA ALA A 28 -12.64 -12.30 4.92
C ALA A 28 -11.23 -12.88 5.16
N ARG A 29 -10.80 -13.79 4.27
CA ARG A 29 -9.49 -14.47 4.33
C ARG A 29 -8.46 -13.83 3.40
N THR A 30 -8.77 -12.70 2.77
CA THR A 30 -7.85 -11.98 1.88
C THR A 30 -7.15 -10.88 2.65
N THR A 31 -5.84 -10.77 2.51
CA THR A 31 -5.06 -9.59 2.89
C THR A 31 -4.21 -9.19 1.68
N PRO A 32 -4.64 -8.21 0.88
CA PRO A 32 -3.94 -7.85 -0.34
C PRO A 32 -2.61 -7.16 -0.01
N ILE A 33 -1.58 -7.50 -0.79
CA ILE A 33 -0.30 -6.81 -0.82
C ILE A 33 -0.38 -5.82 -1.98
N ILE A 34 -0.37 -4.53 -1.68
CA ILE A 34 -0.43 -3.46 -2.66
C ILE A 34 0.98 -2.97 -2.95
N GLU A 35 1.44 -3.23 -4.16
CA GLU A 35 2.70 -2.71 -4.68
C GLU A 35 2.51 -1.25 -5.08
N LEU A 36 3.12 -0.35 -4.32
CA LEU A 36 3.20 1.06 -4.65
C LEU A 36 4.27 1.23 -5.73
N ALA A 37 3.87 1.14 -6.99
CA ALA A 37 4.79 1.28 -8.12
C ALA A 37 5.50 2.65 -8.09
N LYS A 38 6.76 2.67 -8.52
CA LYS A 38 7.51 3.92 -8.58
C LYS A 38 6.91 4.85 -9.63
N LEU A 39 6.59 6.08 -9.24
CA LEU A 39 6.20 7.12 -10.20
C LEU A 39 7.44 7.56 -11.00
N GLY A 40 7.42 7.32 -12.32
CA GLY A 40 8.55 7.60 -13.20
C GLY A 40 8.18 7.80 -14.67
N GLY A 41 9.17 8.13 -15.48
CA GLY A 41 9.04 8.37 -16.93
C GLY A 41 7.93 9.37 -17.26
N LYS A 42 7.18 9.09 -18.34
CA LYS A 42 6.10 9.96 -18.84
C LYS A 42 5.03 10.30 -17.80
N GLN A 43 4.76 9.40 -16.84
CA GLN A 43 3.78 9.65 -15.78
C GLN A 43 4.28 10.75 -14.83
N LEU A 44 5.55 10.68 -14.42
CA LEU A 44 6.18 11.71 -13.59
C LEU A 44 6.28 13.05 -14.35
N GLU A 45 6.72 13.03 -15.61
CA GLU A 45 6.79 14.23 -16.45
C GLU A 45 5.43 14.93 -16.56
N THR A 46 4.36 14.15 -16.68
CA THR A 46 2.99 14.68 -16.75
C THR A 46 2.53 15.22 -15.39
N ALA A 47 2.87 14.53 -14.30
CA ALA A 47 2.51 14.95 -12.95
C ALA A 47 3.19 16.26 -12.56
N ILE A 48 4.48 16.41 -12.83
CA ILE A 48 5.25 17.63 -12.55
C ILE A 48 4.70 18.85 -13.32
N LYS A 49 4.15 18.65 -14.53
CA LYS A 49 3.49 19.74 -15.28
C LYS A 49 2.17 20.19 -14.66
N ARG A 50 1.53 19.34 -13.85
CA ARG A 50 0.21 19.61 -13.25
C ARG A 50 0.32 20.16 -11.83
N THR A 51 1.31 19.72 -11.07
CA THR A 51 1.40 19.98 -9.63
C THR A 51 2.85 20.09 -9.16
N ASN A 52 3.05 20.85 -8.09
CA ASN A 52 4.32 20.93 -7.38
C ASN A 52 4.53 19.78 -6.39
N THR A 53 3.52 18.94 -6.16
CA THR A 53 3.58 17.79 -5.24
C THR A 53 3.18 16.46 -5.91
N PRO A 54 3.86 16.05 -7.00
CA PRO A 54 3.49 14.86 -7.78
C PRO A 54 3.50 13.54 -7.00
N PHE A 55 4.43 13.32 -6.07
CA PHE A 55 4.54 12.09 -5.31
C PHE A 55 3.46 12.01 -4.22
N LYS A 56 3.23 13.11 -3.51
CA LYS A 56 2.13 13.25 -2.55
C LYS A 56 0.78 12.89 -3.20
N GLU A 57 0.42 13.59 -4.27
CA GLU A 57 -0.85 13.35 -4.98
C GLU A 57 -0.95 11.92 -5.53
N TYR A 58 0.18 11.33 -5.94
CA TYR A 58 0.22 9.95 -6.40
C TYR A 58 -0.15 8.97 -5.27
N VAL A 59 0.47 9.11 -4.10
CA VAL A 59 0.19 8.26 -2.93
C VAL A 59 -1.25 8.44 -2.45
N GLU A 60 -1.75 9.67 -2.37
CA GLU A 60 -3.14 9.97 -2.00
C GLU A 60 -4.12 9.30 -2.96
N LYS A 61 -3.87 9.42 -4.27
CA LYS A 61 -4.71 8.80 -5.30
C LYS A 61 -4.68 7.27 -5.22
N CYS A 62 -3.52 6.66 -5.01
CA CYS A 62 -3.39 5.22 -4.83
C CYS A 62 -4.15 4.76 -3.58
N SER A 63 -3.98 5.45 -2.45
CA SER A 63 -4.63 5.14 -1.18
C SER A 63 -6.16 5.23 -1.29
N LEU A 64 -6.67 6.25 -1.97
CA LEU A 64 -8.10 6.40 -2.26
C LEU A 64 -8.64 5.31 -3.19
N ALA A 65 -7.86 4.89 -4.19
CA ALA A 65 -8.27 3.81 -5.08
C ALA A 65 -8.35 2.47 -4.34
N VAL A 66 -7.36 2.18 -3.49
CA VAL A 66 -7.35 1.00 -2.62
C VAL A 66 -8.52 1.04 -1.64
N SER A 67 -8.78 2.19 -1.01
CA SER A 67 -9.86 2.31 -0.03
C SER A 67 -11.24 2.04 -0.59
N LYS A 68 -11.46 2.38 -1.85
CA LYS A 68 -12.70 2.06 -2.59
C LYS A 68 -12.77 0.59 -3.00
N ALA A 69 -11.64 -0.04 -3.25
CA ALA A 69 -11.56 -1.39 -3.78
C ALA A 69 -11.67 -2.47 -2.69
N THR A 70 -11.19 -2.20 -1.47
CA THR A 70 -11.22 -3.17 -0.39
C THR A 70 -12.14 -2.71 0.75
N PRO A 71 -13.28 -3.39 0.97
CA PRO A 71 -14.14 -3.13 2.13
C PRO A 71 -13.43 -3.49 3.43
N LYS A 72 -12.55 -4.50 3.37
CA LYS A 72 -11.73 -4.92 4.49
C LYS A 72 -10.60 -3.91 4.67
N LYS A 73 -10.61 -3.22 5.80
CA LYS A 73 -9.66 -2.18 6.20
C LYS A 73 -8.29 -2.72 6.63
N GLN A 74 -7.79 -3.74 5.93
CA GLN A 74 -6.50 -4.37 6.17
C GLN A 74 -5.82 -4.66 4.84
N VAL A 75 -4.62 -4.11 4.64
CA VAL A 75 -3.76 -4.33 3.47
C VAL A 75 -2.32 -4.40 3.93
N ILE A 76 -1.44 -4.84 3.05
CA ILE A 76 0.01 -4.72 3.18
C ILE A 76 0.48 -3.76 2.08
N ILE A 77 1.43 -2.88 2.37
CA ILE A 77 2.03 -1.99 1.37
C ILE A 77 3.46 -2.44 1.07
N ASP A 78 3.75 -2.66 -0.21
CA ASP A 78 5.08 -2.93 -0.71
C ASP A 78 5.63 -1.71 -1.46
N ILE A 79 6.80 -1.23 -1.02
CA ILE A 79 7.50 -0.09 -1.60
C ILE A 79 8.84 -0.49 -2.25
N PHE A 80 9.05 -1.76 -2.58
CA PHE A 80 10.33 -2.29 -3.08
C PHE A 80 10.93 -1.51 -4.27
N GLN A 81 10.10 -0.89 -5.11
CA GLN A 81 10.56 -0.10 -6.24
C GLN A 81 11.12 1.29 -5.87
N TRP A 82 10.87 1.77 -4.65
CA TRP A 82 11.32 3.08 -4.19
C TRP A 82 12.68 3.00 -3.51
N PRO A 83 13.55 4.02 -3.66
CA PRO A 83 14.76 4.13 -2.86
C PRO A 83 14.46 4.09 -1.36
N ALA A 84 15.32 3.44 -0.57
CA ALA A 84 15.10 3.23 0.86
C ALA A 84 14.95 4.54 1.66
N ASN A 85 15.56 5.63 1.20
CA ASN A 85 15.50 6.96 1.80
C ASN A 85 14.61 7.94 1.02
N PHE A 86 13.73 7.43 0.14
CA PHE A 86 12.88 8.31 -0.67
C PHE A 86 11.84 9.02 0.20
N THR A 87 11.76 10.34 0.03
CA THR A 87 10.78 11.18 0.70
C THR A 87 9.83 11.81 -0.32
N VAL A 88 8.56 11.97 0.06
CA VAL A 88 7.64 12.84 -0.68
C VAL A 88 8.01 14.31 -0.45
N GLU A 89 7.31 15.23 -1.11
CA GLU A 89 7.66 16.66 -1.12
C GLU A 89 7.60 17.33 0.27
N THR A 90 6.88 16.74 1.23
CA THR A 90 6.85 17.20 2.63
C THR A 90 8.12 16.84 3.41
N GLY A 91 9.03 16.06 2.84
CA GLY A 91 10.19 15.49 3.52
C GLY A 91 9.89 14.20 4.29
N GLU A 92 8.64 13.74 4.28
CA GLU A 92 8.25 12.49 4.92
C GLU A 92 8.63 11.28 4.06
N HIS A 93 9.06 10.20 4.71
CA HIS A 93 9.33 8.93 4.02
C HIS A 93 8.06 8.40 3.36
N ILE A 94 8.18 7.92 2.12
CA ILE A 94 7.02 7.51 1.32
C ILE A 94 6.20 6.38 1.95
N LEU A 95 6.83 5.48 2.70
CA LEU A 95 6.13 4.41 3.41
C LEU A 95 5.23 4.99 4.50
N ASN A 96 5.80 5.84 5.36
CA ASN A 96 5.07 6.50 6.45
C ASN A 96 3.92 7.31 5.87
N TYR A 97 4.18 8.08 4.82
CA TYR A 97 3.16 8.89 4.19
C TYR A 97 2.02 8.02 3.62
N SER A 98 2.34 6.88 3.01
CA SER A 98 1.34 5.93 2.50
C SER A 98 0.50 5.29 3.59
N ILE A 99 1.11 4.97 4.74
CA ILE A 99 0.42 4.44 5.91
C ILE A 99 -0.57 5.48 6.44
N ASP A 100 -0.12 6.72 6.61
CA ASP A 100 -0.97 7.81 7.10
C ASP A 100 -2.15 8.08 6.16
N GLN A 101 -1.93 8.05 4.85
CA GLN A 101 -3.00 8.19 3.87
C GLN A 101 -4.00 7.04 3.91
N LEU A 102 -3.58 5.80 4.17
CA LEU A 102 -4.47 4.66 4.34
C LEU A 102 -5.20 4.69 5.69
N ALA A 103 -4.50 5.07 6.77
CA ALA A 103 -5.09 5.24 8.09
C ALA A 103 -6.20 6.31 8.08
N ALA A 104 -5.98 7.43 7.37
CA ALA A 104 -7.01 8.45 7.12
C ALA A 104 -8.24 7.91 6.35
N GLN A 105 -8.09 6.82 5.59
CA GLN A 105 -9.16 6.11 4.90
C GLN A 105 -9.78 4.96 5.73
N GLY A 106 -9.38 4.86 7.00
CA GLY A 106 -9.89 3.90 7.98
C GLY A 106 -9.21 2.53 7.96
N PHE A 107 -8.04 2.38 7.33
CA PHE A 107 -7.24 1.15 7.40
C PHE A 107 -6.55 1.01 8.76
N SER A 108 -6.52 -0.21 9.31
CA SER A 108 -5.71 -0.51 10.50
C SER A 108 -4.25 -0.74 10.12
N ASP A 109 -3.34 -0.23 10.95
CA ASP A 109 -1.89 -0.29 10.74
C ASP A 109 -1.41 -1.75 10.63
N GLN A 110 -1.20 -2.25 9.42
CA GLN A 110 -0.52 -3.52 9.16
C GLN A 110 0.45 -3.30 7.99
N VAL A 111 1.73 -3.18 8.32
CA VAL A 111 2.77 -2.80 7.37
C VAL A 111 3.80 -3.90 7.36
N SER A 112 4.14 -4.44 6.18
CA SER A 112 5.35 -5.24 6.00
C SER A 112 6.26 -4.53 5.03
N THR A 113 7.39 -4.04 5.52
CA THR A 113 8.52 -3.68 4.66
C THR A 113 9.08 -4.95 4.03
N GLY A 114 9.34 -4.91 2.73
CA GLY A 114 9.72 -6.06 1.88
C GLY A 114 11.05 -6.74 2.18
N HIS A 115 11.47 -6.81 3.44
CA HIS A 115 12.51 -7.74 3.89
C HIS A 115 11.94 -8.98 4.60
N LEU A 116 10.62 -9.06 4.77
CA LEU A 116 9.96 -10.22 5.34
C LEU A 116 9.50 -11.14 4.22
N THR A 117 10.06 -12.34 4.18
CA THR A 117 9.59 -13.43 3.34
C THR A 117 8.11 -13.70 3.63
N CYS A 118 7.33 -14.16 2.64
CA CYS A 118 5.91 -14.48 2.82
C CYS A 118 5.64 -15.44 4.00
N ALA A 119 6.65 -16.21 4.43
CA ALA A 119 6.60 -17.08 5.60
C ALA A 119 6.55 -16.31 6.93
N GLU A 120 7.19 -15.14 7.02
CA GLU A 120 7.27 -14.35 8.26
C GLU A 120 6.01 -13.52 8.53
N ILE A 121 5.29 -13.14 7.47
CA ILE A 121 3.99 -12.43 7.57
C ILE A 121 2.90 -13.39 8.08
N ALA A 122 2.96 -14.67 7.73
CA ALA A 122 1.99 -15.68 8.14
C ALA A 122 2.14 -16.16 9.61
N LEU A 123 3.27 -15.85 10.25
CA LEU A 123 3.63 -16.38 11.58
C LEU A 123 3.64 -15.33 12.70
N ARG A 124 3.40 -14.04 12.42
CA ARG A 124 3.41 -12.99 13.46
C ARG A 124 2.01 -12.66 13.95
N PRO A 125 1.68 -12.88 15.23
CA PRO A 125 0.58 -12.17 15.86
C PRO A 125 1.01 -10.70 16.02
N THR A 126 0.40 -9.80 15.25
CA THR A 126 0.36 -8.34 15.51
C THR A 126 1.64 -7.75 16.14
N ALA A 127 2.74 -7.72 15.38
CA ALA A 127 3.93 -6.99 15.78
C ALA A 127 4.03 -5.69 14.97
N PHE A 128 3.58 -4.60 15.59
CA PHE A 128 3.66 -3.22 15.13
C PHE A 128 5.12 -2.78 14.93
N TYR A 129 5.41 -2.07 13.83
CA TYR A 129 6.68 -1.36 13.67
C TYR A 129 6.63 -0.07 14.50
N LYS A 130 6.91 -0.17 15.81
CA LYS A 130 7.45 0.94 16.60
C LYS A 130 8.95 0.73 16.74
N SER A 131 9.73 1.19 15.76
CA SER A 131 11.15 1.45 15.95
C SER A 131 11.43 2.81 15.33
N ALA A 132 11.51 3.86 16.16
CA ALA A 132 12.78 4.38 16.65
C ALA A 132 13.61 4.96 15.49
N ILE A 133 13.36 6.24 15.21
CA ILE A 133 14.35 7.12 14.56
C ILE A 133 15.16 7.72 15.73
N PRO A 134 16.50 7.69 15.71
CA PRO A 134 17.33 8.27 16.76
C PRO A 134 17.09 9.77 16.97
#